data_AF-A0A1Q6D4V4-F1
#
_entry.id   AF-A0A1Q6D4V4-F1
#
_cell.length_a   1.000
_cell.length_b   1.000
_cell.length_c   1.000
_cell.angle_alpha   90.00
_cell.angle_beta   90.00
_cell.angle_gamma   90.00
#
_symmetry.space_group_name_H-M   'P 1'
#
loop_
_entity.id
_entity.type
_entity.pdbx_description
1 polymer ?
#
loop_
_entity_poly.entity_id
_entity_poly.type
_entity_poly.pdbx_seq_one_letter_code
_entity_poly.pdbx_strand_id
1 'polypeptide(L)' 'MSTSALTPRIPYKRLWSLKEVCDQLSMDKRAVMKLVDAGILHMPHGRLPGSKVYITNTSIEKYVGE' A
#
# COMPACT_ATOMS: atom_id res chain seq x y z
N MET A 1 -37.53 -17.40 -1.55
CA MET A 1 -36.63 -16.59 -2.40
C MET A 1 -35.91 -15.59 -1.51
N SER A 2 -34.63 -15.81 -1.18
CA SER A 2 -33.84 -14.91 -0.32
C SER A 2 -32.88 -14.11 -1.19
N THR A 3 -33.17 -12.83 -1.36
CA THR A 3 -32.25 -11.85 -1.97
C THR A 3 -31.11 -11.61 -0.98
N SER A 4 -29.92 -12.11 -1.34
CA SER A 4 -28.68 -11.79 -0.63
C SER A 4 -28.46 -10.29 -0.64
N ALA A 5 -28.52 -9.66 0.53
CA ALA A 5 -27.93 -8.34 0.70
C ALA A 5 -26.42 -8.49 0.49
N LEU A 6 -25.98 -8.16 -0.73
CA LEU A 6 -24.60 -7.82 -1.04
C LEU A 6 -24.22 -6.65 -0.12
N THR A 7 -23.66 -6.95 1.04
CA THR A 7 -22.86 -5.97 1.75
C THR A 7 -21.78 -5.53 0.76
N PRO A 8 -21.72 -4.25 0.36
CA PRO A 8 -20.62 -3.79 -0.47
C PRO A 8 -19.36 -4.16 0.30
N ARG A 9 -18.48 -4.97 -0.32
CA ARG A 9 -17.11 -5.17 0.15
C ARG A 9 -16.45 -3.80 0.07
N ILE A 10 -16.69 -2.95 1.06
CA ILE A 10 -15.95 -1.71 1.28
C ILE A 10 -14.50 -2.18 1.28
N PRO A 11 -13.70 -1.85 0.25
CA PRO A 11 -12.32 -2.29 0.23
C PRO A 11 -11.69 -1.54 1.39
N TYR A 12 -11.48 -2.22 2.51
CA TYR A 12 -10.64 -1.71 3.57
C TYR A 12 -9.37 -1.23 2.87
N LYS A 13 -9.08 0.07 2.95
CA LYS A 13 -7.83 0.65 2.44
C LYS A 13 -6.71 -0.08 3.17
N ARG A 14 -6.24 -1.17 2.59
CA ARG A 14 -5.25 -2.05 3.21
C ARG A 14 -3.94 -1.28 3.15
N LEU A 15 -3.43 -0.93 4.32
CA LEU A 15 -2.15 -0.29 4.49
C LEU A 15 -1.11 -1.37 4.66
N TRP A 16 -0.09 -1.34 3.83
CA TRP A 16 1.04 -2.25 3.89
C TRP A 16 2.17 -1.56 4.64
N SER A 17 2.74 -2.24 5.61
CA SER A 17 3.96 -1.77 6.24
C SER A 17 5.11 -1.80 5.24
N LEU A 18 6.11 -0.94 5.46
CA LEU A 18 7.31 -0.92 4.63
C LEU A 18 7.96 -2.31 4.48
N LYS A 19 7.92 -3.15 5.52
CA LYS A 19 8.44 -4.51 5.47
C LYS A 19 7.66 -5.38 4.49
N GLU A 20 6.33 -5.36 4.57
CA GLU A 20 5.49 -6.12 3.65
C GLU A 20 5.65 -5.66 2.21
N VAL A 21 5.84 -4.35 1.98
CA VAL A 21 6.12 -3.84 0.63
C VAL A 21 7.49 -4.28 0.12
N CYS A 22 8.52 -4.24 0.96
CA CYS A 22 9.84 -4.78 0.58
C CYS A 22 9.76 -6.25 0.20
N ASP A 23 9.00 -7.05 0.96
CA ASP A 23 8.80 -8.47 0.72
C ASP A 23 8.03 -8.72 -0.59
N GLN A 24 6.90 -8.02 -0.76
CA GLN A 24 6.03 -8.13 -1.94
C GLN A 24 6.74 -7.73 -3.24
N LEU A 25 7.55 -6.67 -3.21
CA LEU A 25 8.28 -6.18 -4.37
C LEU A 25 9.66 -6.84 -4.51
N SER A 26 10.08 -7.67 -3.54
CA SER A 26 11.45 -8.19 -3.44
C SER A 26 12.50 -7.09 -3.60
N MET A 27 12.30 -5.97 -2.91
CA MET A 27 13.12 -4.77 -3.00
C MET A 27 13.68 -4.35 -1.65
N ASP A 28 14.89 -3.77 -1.67
CA ASP A 28 15.46 -3.13 -0.49
C ASP A 28 14.63 -1.95 -0.02
N LYS A 29 14.66 -1.71 1.28
CA LYS A 29 14.04 -0.53 1.92
C LYS A 29 14.41 0.78 1.21
N ARG A 30 15.67 0.93 0.77
CA ARG A 30 16.11 2.11 0.03
C ARG A 30 15.41 2.26 -1.32
N ALA A 31 15.21 1.16 -2.05
CA ALA A 31 14.52 1.17 -3.33
C ALA A 31 13.04 1.50 -3.14
N VAL A 32 12.37 0.87 -2.18
CA VAL A 32 10.97 1.19 -1.83
C VAL A 32 10.82 2.65 -1.42
N MET A 33 11.75 3.18 -0.61
CA MET A 33 11.73 4.59 -0.24
C MET A 33 11.95 5.54 -1.42
N LYS A 34 12.76 5.16 -2.43
CA LYS A 34 12.88 5.93 -3.67
C LYS A 34 11.57 5.95 -4.46
N LEU A 35 10.81 4.85 -4.48
CA LEU A 35 9.49 4.80 -5.13
C LEU A 35 8.49 5.70 -4.40
N VAL A 36 8.55 5.78 -3.08
CA VAL A 36 7.73 6.71 -2.29
C VAL A 36 8.13 8.16 -2.59
N ASP A 37 9.43 8.46 -2.63
CA ASP A 37 9.97 9.79 -2.91
C ASP A 37 9.64 10.26 -4.34
N ALA A 38 9.67 9.34 -5.30
CA ALA A 38 9.24 9.54 -6.68
C ALA A 38 7.71 9.66 -6.84
N GLY A 39 6.93 9.46 -5.78
CA GLY A 39 5.46 9.53 -5.81
C GLY A 39 4.77 8.32 -6.45
N ILE A 40 5.52 7.25 -6.76
CA ILE A 40 4.98 5.99 -7.32
C ILE A 40 4.20 5.24 -6.24
N LEU A 41 4.76 5.13 -5.04
CA LEU A 41 4.09 4.53 -3.89
C LEU A 41 3.50 5.61 -2.99
N HIS A 42 2.19 5.53 -2.75
CA HIS A 42 1.48 6.54 -1.99
C HIS A 42 1.46 6.21 -0.49
N MET A 43 1.97 7.16 0.31
CA MET A 43 2.02 7.11 1.77
C MET A 43 0.96 8.09 2.32
N PRO A 44 -0.16 7.62 2.91
CA PRO A 44 -1.29 8.48 3.29
C PRO A 44 -1.02 9.33 4.54
N HIS A 45 -0.09 8.90 5.39
CA HIS A 45 0.41 9.70 6.50
C HIS A 45 1.86 10.02 6.16
N GLY A 46 2.21 11.29 5.98
CA GLY A 46 3.56 11.70 5.60
C GLY A 46 4.64 11.17 6.56
N ARG A 47 5.91 11.35 6.16
CA ARG A 47 7.07 10.83 6.88
C ARG A 47 7.29 11.57 8.21
N LEU A 48 6.54 11.19 9.24
CA LEU A 48 6.75 11.67 10.60
C LEU A 48 8.00 11.00 11.20
N PRO A 49 8.90 11.78 11.83
CA PRO A 49 10.10 11.22 12.46
C PRO A 49 9.69 10.22 13.56
N GLY A 50 10.14 8.97 13.44
CA GLY A 50 9.80 7.88 14.36
C GLY A 50 8.50 7.12 14.04
N SER A 51 7.73 7.54 13.04
CA SER A 51 6.51 6.82 12.63
C SER A 51 6.79 5.68 11.66
N LYS A 52 6.01 4.61 11.81
CA LYS A 52 6.01 3.47 10.88
C LYS A 52 5.51 3.95 9.51
N VAL A 53 6.24 3.60 8.47
CA VAL A 53 5.87 3.91 7.07
C VAL A 53 4.82 2.91 6.61
N TYR A 54 3.69 3.43 6.16
CA TYR A 54 2.57 2.65 5.64
C TYR A 54 2.23 3.11 4.23
N ILE A 55 2.04 2.16 3.31
CA ILE A 55 1.82 2.41 1.89
C ILE A 55 0.46 1.84 1.51
N THR A 56 -0.30 2.52 0.66
CA THR A 56 -1.62 2.03 0.25
C THR A 56 -1.51 0.85 -0.72
N ASN A 57 -2.35 -0.18 -0.53
CA ASN A 57 -2.47 -1.31 -1.45
C ASN A 57 -2.64 -0.88 -2.91
N THR A 58 -3.48 0.13 -3.14
CA THR A 58 -3.80 0.63 -4.49
C THR A 58 -2.58 1.10 -5.27
N SER A 59 -1.61 1.75 -4.60
CA SER A 59 -0.36 2.17 -5.26
C SER A 59 0.60 1.01 -5.51
N ILE A 60 0.56 -0.04 -4.67
CA ILE A 60 1.38 -1.24 -4.87
C ILE A 60 0.81 -2.06 -6.03
N GLU A 61 -0.51 -2.26 -6.08
CA GLU A 61 -1.19 -2.97 -7.16
C GLU A 61 -0.98 -2.30 -8.52
N LYS A 62 -1.03 -0.95 -8.57
CA LYS A 62 -0.68 -0.20 -9.77
C LYS A 62 0.75 -0.49 -10.23
N TYR A 63 1.70 -0.51 -9.30
CA TYR A 63 3.10 -0.78 -9.62
C TYR A 63 3.37 -2.23 -10.07
N VAL A 64 2.62 -3.21 -9.55
CA VAL A 64 2.80 -4.64 -9.90
C VAL A 64 2.07 -5.02 -11.20
N GLY A 65 0.98 -4.32 -11.53
CA GLY A 65 0.16 -4.59 -12.71
C GLY A 65 0.51 -3.78 -13.97
N GLU A 66 1.43 -2.82 -13.87
CA GLU A 66 2.07 -2.12 -15.01
C GLU A 66 3.40 -2.79 -15.39
#